data_AF-R9KGF6-F1
#
_entry.id   AF-R9KGF6-F1
#
_cell.length_a   1.000
_cell.length_b   1.000
_cell.length_c   1.000
_cell.angle_alpha   90.00
_cell.angle_beta   90.00
_cell.angle_gamma   90.00
#
_symmetry.space_group_name_H-M   'P 1'
#
loop_
_entity.id
_entity.type
_entity.pdbx_description
1 polymer ?
#
loop_
_entity_poly.entity_id
_entity_poly.type
_entity_poly.pdbx_seq_one_letter_code
_entity_poly.pdbx_strand_id
1 'polypeptide(L)'
;MRSSADSLKKSAEALGNASLYEKKKFKKKDEETGEETEAEDYDWDAITKAVKSFVDDYNSVVEQAGNSETKNALRNAAWMTSITEKAGNLLSKVGITVGKGNKLEFDEDALKEKTALGKSGIELDNISTLKSLFTGYGSFGSQISQKASAISSAAARTKGVDKTYNKNGTYSDTISKLFQSTIDERVGSKDKDKDKVTDKSYWEQKLKEEKDKDKDKND
;
A
#
# COMPACT_ATOMS: atom_id res chain seq x y z
N MET A 1 1.49 -2.25 7.28
CA MET A 1 0.29 -1.71 6.60
C MET A 1 0.57 -1.26 5.18
N ARG A 2 1.56 -0.38 4.92
CA ARG A 2 1.89 0.07 3.56
C ARG A 2 2.21 -1.11 2.62
N SER A 3 3.15 -1.98 3.01
CA SER A 3 3.59 -3.12 2.20
C SER A 3 2.45 -4.07 1.85
N SER A 4 1.64 -4.49 2.83
CA SER A 4 0.49 -5.37 2.57
C SER A 4 -0.56 -4.70 1.69
N ALA A 5 -0.79 -3.39 1.85
CA ALA A 5 -1.67 -2.66 0.95
C ALA A 5 -1.10 -2.56 -0.48
N ASP A 6 0.21 -2.38 -0.63
CA ASP A 6 0.87 -2.40 -1.94
C ASP A 6 0.77 -3.79 -2.60
N SER A 7 0.94 -4.88 -1.84
CA SER A 7 0.76 -6.24 -2.35
C SER A 7 -0.68 -6.51 -2.76
N LEU A 8 -1.65 -6.19 -1.90
CA LEU A 8 -3.08 -6.35 -2.20
C LEU A 8 -3.50 -5.58 -3.44
N LYS A 9 -2.98 -4.36 -3.62
CA LYS A 9 -3.21 -3.58 -4.83
C LYS A 9 -2.74 -4.37 -6.07
N LYS A 10 -1.51 -4.88 -6.04
CA LYS A 10 -0.91 -5.61 -7.17
C LYS A 10 -1.64 -6.91 -7.48
N SER A 11 -2.02 -7.69 -6.47
CA SER A 11 -2.76 -8.93 -6.67
C SER A 11 -4.18 -8.68 -7.18
N ALA A 12 -4.84 -7.62 -6.72
CA ALA A 12 -6.12 -7.17 -7.28
C ALA A 12 -5.99 -6.71 -8.74
N GLU A 13 -4.93 -5.96 -9.07
CA GLU A 13 -4.64 -5.54 -10.46
C GLU A 13 -4.29 -6.72 -11.37
N ALA A 14 -3.58 -7.73 -10.85
CA ALA A 14 -3.27 -8.95 -11.59
C ALA A 14 -4.54 -9.73 -11.96
N LEU A 15 -5.49 -9.89 -11.02
CA LEU A 15 -6.80 -10.48 -11.29
C LEU A 15 -7.69 -9.59 -12.18
N GLY A 16 -7.46 -8.28 -12.17
CA GLY A 16 -8.13 -7.34 -13.06
C GLY A 16 -7.57 -7.33 -14.49
N ASN A 17 -6.45 -8.01 -14.74
CA ASN A 17 -5.84 -8.05 -16.07
C ASN A 17 -6.60 -9.02 -16.98
N ALA A 18 -7.19 -8.49 -18.05
CA ALA A 18 -7.98 -9.29 -19.01
C ALA A 18 -7.16 -10.43 -19.63
N SER A 19 -5.85 -10.23 -19.84
CA SER A 19 -4.97 -11.22 -20.44
C SER A 19 -4.72 -12.45 -19.56
N LEU A 20 -5.01 -12.37 -18.25
CA LEU A 20 -5.01 -13.54 -17.38
C LEU A 20 -6.06 -14.58 -17.82
N TYR A 21 -7.11 -14.13 -18.50
CA TYR A 21 -8.26 -14.94 -18.88
C TYR A 21 -8.41 -15.09 -20.39
N GLU A 22 -7.33 -14.91 -21.13
CA GLU A 22 -7.24 -15.27 -22.54
C GLU A 22 -6.96 -16.78 -22.64
N LYS A 23 -7.67 -17.45 -23.55
CA LYS A 23 -7.40 -18.86 -23.81
C LYS A 23 -6.05 -18.99 -24.50
N LYS A 24 -5.24 -19.94 -24.03
CA LYS A 24 -3.96 -20.30 -24.64
C LYS A 24 -4.14 -21.62 -25.39
N LYS A 25 -3.39 -21.75 -26.48
CA LYS A 25 -3.30 -23.00 -27.22
C LYS A 25 -2.38 -23.95 -26.47
N PHE A 26 -2.94 -25.05 -25.98
CA PHE A 26 -2.19 -26.16 -25.40
C PHE A 26 -2.17 -27.31 -26.39
N LYS A 27 -1.00 -27.91 -26.58
CA LYS A 27 -0.89 -29.17 -27.29
C LYS A 27 -1.25 -30.28 -26.32
N LYS A 28 -2.43 -30.88 -26.46
CA LYS A 28 -2.75 -32.14 -25.80
C LYS A 28 -2.41 -33.26 -26.77
N LYS A 29 -1.61 -34.21 -26.29
CA LYS A 29 -1.32 -35.43 -27.01
C LYS A 29 -2.34 -36.47 -26.55
N ASP A 30 -3.15 -36.95 -27.47
CA ASP A 30 -4.10 -38.02 -27.18
C ASP A 30 -3.32 -39.34 -27.02
N GLU A 31 -3.46 -39.99 -25.86
CA GLU A 31 -2.71 -41.21 -25.52
C GLU A 31 -3.18 -42.43 -26.33
N GLU A 32 -4.36 -42.40 -26.94
CA GLU A 32 -4.88 -43.52 -27.75
C GLU A 32 -4.55 -43.42 -29.24
N THR A 33 -4.49 -42.21 -29.81
CA THR A 33 -4.35 -42.02 -31.27
C THR A 33 -3.03 -41.37 -31.70
N GLY A 34 -2.29 -40.76 -30.77
CA GLY A 34 -1.02 -40.08 -31.08
C GLY A 34 -1.18 -38.79 -31.90
N GLU A 35 -2.40 -38.32 -32.15
CA GLU A 35 -2.67 -37.04 -32.80
C GLU A 35 -2.43 -35.86 -31.84
N GLU A 36 -1.73 -34.83 -32.33
CA GLU A 36 -1.62 -33.53 -31.64
C GLU A 36 -2.93 -32.76 -31.85
N THR A 37 -3.78 -32.68 -30.82
CA THR A 37 -4.95 -31.80 -30.85
C THR A 37 -4.59 -30.47 -30.18
N GLU A 38 -4.78 -29.36 -30.92
CA GLU A 38 -4.70 -28.01 -30.35
C GLU A 38 -5.96 -27.77 -29.50
N ALA A 39 -5.82 -27.81 -28.18
CA ALA A 39 -6.90 -27.46 -27.25
C ALA A 39 -6.71 -26.01 -26.78
N GLU A 40 -7.73 -25.17 -26.99
CA GLU A 40 -7.76 -23.82 -26.41
C GLU A 40 -8.36 -23.87 -25.00
N ASP A 41 -7.51 -23.70 -23.98
CA ASP A 41 -7.90 -23.75 -22.57
C ASP A 41 -7.34 -22.51 -21.82
N TYR A 42 -7.75 -22.33 -20.58
CA TYR A 42 -7.23 -21.28 -19.71
C TYR A 42 -5.97 -21.73 -18.98
N ASP A 43 -5.13 -20.77 -18.61
CA ASP A 43 -4.00 -21.01 -17.72
C ASP A 43 -4.49 -21.10 -16.27
N TRP A 44 -5.09 -22.25 -15.93
CA TRP A 44 -5.68 -22.50 -14.62
C TRP A 44 -4.66 -22.36 -13.48
N ASP A 45 -3.40 -22.69 -13.72
CA ASP A 45 -2.34 -22.52 -12.74
C ASP A 45 -2.04 -21.04 -12.47
N ALA A 46 -1.95 -20.22 -13.52
CA ALA A 46 -1.79 -18.77 -13.37
C ALA A 46 -2.99 -18.14 -12.66
N ILE A 47 -4.22 -18.53 -13.02
CA ILE A 47 -5.46 -18.03 -12.41
C ILE A 47 -5.52 -18.43 -10.93
N THR A 48 -5.33 -19.72 -10.61
CA THR A 48 -5.35 -20.22 -9.23
C THR A 48 -4.31 -19.51 -8.38
N LYS A 49 -3.10 -19.32 -8.90
CA LYS A 49 -2.03 -18.60 -8.21
C LYS A 49 -2.37 -17.13 -7.98
N ALA A 50 -2.98 -16.46 -8.96
CA ALA A 50 -3.41 -15.07 -8.82
C ALA A 50 -4.51 -14.92 -7.76
N VAL A 51 -5.50 -15.82 -7.75
CA VAL A 51 -6.57 -15.84 -6.75
C VAL A 51 -6.01 -16.08 -5.35
N LYS A 52 -5.13 -17.08 -5.20
CA LYS A 52 -4.47 -17.39 -3.93
C LYS A 52 -3.67 -16.20 -3.40
N SER A 53 -2.87 -15.56 -4.26
CA SER A 53 -2.07 -14.38 -3.89
C SER A 53 -2.97 -13.22 -3.41
N PHE A 54 -4.09 -13.00 -4.09
CA PHE A 54 -5.07 -11.98 -3.68
C PHE A 54 -5.69 -12.28 -2.31
N VAL A 55 -6.08 -13.54 -2.07
CA VAL A 55 -6.65 -13.98 -0.78
C VAL A 55 -5.66 -13.79 0.36
N ASP A 56 -4.41 -14.20 0.16
CA ASP A 56 -3.34 -14.04 1.15
C ASP A 56 -3.05 -12.57 1.45
N ASP A 57 -2.93 -11.74 0.41
CA ASP A 57 -2.69 -10.30 0.56
C ASP A 57 -3.87 -9.58 1.23
N TYR A 58 -5.10 -9.96 0.90
CA TYR A 58 -6.31 -9.41 1.52
C TYR A 58 -6.32 -9.72 3.02
N ASN A 59 -6.07 -10.98 3.37
CA ASN A 59 -6.00 -11.43 4.75
C ASN A 59 -4.89 -10.72 5.53
N SER A 60 -3.73 -10.49 4.91
CA SER A 60 -2.64 -9.71 5.50
C SER A 60 -3.07 -8.29 5.86
N VAL A 61 -3.83 -7.61 4.99
CA VAL A 61 -4.34 -6.26 5.25
C VAL A 61 -5.40 -6.28 6.36
N VAL A 62 -6.36 -7.20 6.31
CA VAL A 62 -7.41 -7.33 7.34
C VAL A 62 -6.80 -7.61 8.71
N GLU A 63 -5.82 -8.51 8.79
CA GLU A 63 -5.14 -8.84 10.03
C GLU A 63 -4.34 -7.67 10.60
N GLN A 64 -3.53 -7.00 9.77
CA GLN A 64 -2.77 -5.83 10.23
C GLN A 64 -3.67 -4.66 10.63
N ALA A 65 -4.79 -4.49 9.96
CA ALA A 65 -5.75 -3.46 10.29
C ALA A 65 -6.56 -3.80 11.54
N GLY A 66 -6.91 -5.07 11.76
CA GLY A 66 -7.58 -5.56 12.97
C GLY A 66 -6.71 -5.52 14.22
N ASN A 67 -5.40 -5.77 14.09
CA ASN A 67 -4.43 -5.63 15.17
C ASN A 67 -3.97 -4.17 15.41
N SER A 68 -4.45 -3.21 14.61
CA SER A 68 -4.05 -1.81 14.75
C SER A 68 -4.94 -1.07 15.74
N GLU A 69 -4.31 -0.33 16.65
CA GLU A 69 -5.03 0.58 17.56
C GLU A 69 -5.52 1.88 16.88
N THR A 70 -5.22 2.06 15.60
CA THR A 70 -5.58 3.30 14.89
C THR A 70 -6.98 3.22 14.29
N LYS A 71 -7.83 4.20 14.61
CA LYS A 71 -9.21 4.30 14.05
C LYS A 71 -9.24 4.26 12.53
N ASN A 72 -8.22 4.81 11.87
CA ASN A 72 -8.13 4.80 10.41
C ASN A 72 -7.91 3.38 9.85
N ALA A 73 -7.04 2.58 10.47
CA ALA A 73 -6.85 1.20 10.06
C ALA A 73 -8.13 0.37 10.25
N LEU A 74 -8.77 0.50 11.41
CA LEU A 74 -10.06 -0.16 11.70
C LEU A 74 -11.15 0.25 10.69
N ARG A 75 -11.25 1.53 10.35
CA ARG A 75 -12.21 2.01 9.34
C ARG A 75 -11.90 1.47 7.95
N ASN A 76 -10.62 1.28 7.61
CA ASN A 76 -10.20 0.68 6.35
C ASN A 76 -10.56 -0.80 6.29
N ALA A 77 -10.32 -1.57 7.37
CA ALA A 77 -10.78 -2.94 7.48
C ALA A 77 -12.30 -3.03 7.34
N ALA A 78 -13.06 -2.30 8.15
CA ALA A 78 -14.52 -2.32 8.12
C ALA A 78 -15.11 -2.00 6.73
N TRP A 79 -14.49 -1.05 6.00
CA TRP A 79 -14.89 -0.75 4.64
C TRP A 79 -14.59 -1.92 3.69
N MET A 80 -13.39 -2.52 3.77
CA MET A 80 -13.01 -3.65 2.93
C MET A 80 -13.87 -4.88 3.18
N THR A 81 -14.15 -5.21 4.44
CA THR A 81 -14.99 -6.35 4.80
C THR A 81 -16.42 -6.13 4.31
N SER A 82 -16.96 -4.90 4.43
CA SER A 82 -18.31 -4.58 3.93
C SER A 82 -18.45 -4.74 2.41
N ILE A 83 -17.45 -4.35 1.61
CA ILE A 83 -17.53 -4.56 0.15
C ILE A 83 -17.33 -6.04 -0.23
N THR A 84 -16.49 -6.76 0.51
CA THR A 84 -16.27 -8.20 0.33
C THR A 84 -17.53 -8.99 0.65
N GLU A 85 -18.24 -8.67 1.74
CA GLU A 85 -19.53 -9.27 2.08
C GLU A 85 -20.56 -9.09 0.98
N LYS A 86 -20.65 -7.89 0.38
CA LYS A 86 -21.54 -7.61 -0.76
C LYS A 86 -21.19 -8.44 -1.99
N ALA A 87 -19.90 -8.69 -2.22
CA ALA A 87 -19.42 -9.56 -3.28
C ALA A 87 -19.48 -11.06 -2.91
N GLY A 88 -19.81 -11.41 -1.67
CA GLY A 88 -19.67 -12.75 -1.11
C GLY A 88 -20.39 -13.85 -1.90
N ASN A 89 -21.60 -13.57 -2.40
CA ASN A 89 -22.34 -14.53 -3.23
C ASN A 89 -21.57 -14.86 -4.52
N LEU A 90 -21.04 -13.85 -5.22
CA LEU A 90 -20.26 -14.06 -6.44
C LEU A 90 -18.88 -14.67 -6.14
N LEU A 91 -18.24 -14.27 -5.05
CA LEU A 91 -16.98 -14.85 -4.59
C LEU A 91 -17.13 -16.35 -4.30
N SER A 92 -18.23 -16.76 -3.64
CA SER A 92 -18.48 -18.17 -3.32
C SER A 92 -18.61 -19.04 -4.57
N LYS A 93 -19.15 -18.48 -5.67
CA LYS A 93 -19.28 -19.20 -6.95
C LYS A 93 -17.94 -19.57 -7.56
N VAL A 94 -16.89 -18.80 -7.26
CA VAL A 94 -15.52 -18.98 -7.76
C VAL A 94 -14.59 -19.59 -6.70
N GLY A 95 -15.15 -20.23 -5.67
CA GLY A 95 -14.39 -20.90 -4.62
C GLY A 95 -13.79 -19.96 -3.56
N ILE A 96 -14.20 -18.69 -3.49
CA ILE A 96 -13.72 -17.75 -2.48
C ILE A 96 -14.83 -17.50 -1.46
N THR A 97 -14.59 -17.83 -0.19
CA THR A 97 -15.57 -17.65 0.89
C THR A 97 -15.09 -16.67 1.95
N VAL A 98 -16.02 -16.00 2.63
CA VAL A 98 -15.71 -15.13 3.76
C VAL A 98 -15.79 -15.97 5.04
N GLY A 99 -14.63 -16.29 5.60
CA GLY A 99 -14.46 -17.06 6.82
C GLY A 99 -14.49 -16.20 8.09
N LYS A 100 -13.99 -16.76 9.19
CA LYS A 100 -13.98 -16.09 10.49
C LYS A 100 -13.06 -14.87 10.48
N GLY A 101 -13.48 -13.81 11.20
CA GLY A 101 -12.72 -12.57 11.29
C GLY A 101 -12.66 -11.79 9.96
N ASN A 102 -13.62 -12.04 9.06
CA ASN A 102 -13.71 -11.45 7.73
C ASN A 102 -12.50 -11.74 6.84
N LYS A 103 -11.79 -12.83 7.11
CA LYS A 103 -10.73 -13.34 6.24
C LYS A 103 -11.35 -14.13 5.08
N LEU A 104 -10.67 -14.14 3.95
CA LEU A 104 -11.03 -14.94 2.80
C LEU A 104 -10.40 -16.33 2.89
N GLU A 105 -11.16 -17.33 2.48
CA GLU A 105 -10.71 -18.71 2.30
C GLU A 105 -10.88 -19.07 0.82
N PHE A 106 -9.91 -19.82 0.27
CA PHE A 106 -9.90 -20.20 -1.14
C PHE A 106 -9.92 -21.71 -1.29
N ASP A 107 -10.94 -22.18 -1.98
CA ASP A 107 -11.13 -23.56 -2.40
C ASP A 107 -10.69 -23.70 -3.86
N GLU A 108 -9.46 -24.19 -4.04
CA GLU A 108 -8.86 -24.44 -5.35
C GLU A 108 -9.67 -25.48 -6.15
N ASP A 109 -10.21 -26.48 -5.45
CA ASP A 109 -11.02 -27.51 -6.06
C ASP A 109 -12.35 -26.91 -6.50
N ALA A 110 -13.08 -26.13 -5.70
CA ALA A 110 -14.32 -25.49 -6.14
C ALA A 110 -14.13 -24.53 -7.34
N LEU A 111 -12.95 -23.93 -7.49
CA LEU A 111 -12.61 -23.14 -8.68
C LEU A 111 -12.49 -24.02 -9.94
N LYS A 112 -11.90 -25.22 -9.81
CA LYS A 112 -11.61 -26.20 -10.89
C LYS A 112 -12.67 -27.31 -11.06
N GLU A 113 -13.51 -27.57 -10.08
CA GLU A 113 -14.47 -28.68 -10.05
C GLU A 113 -15.67 -28.35 -10.93
N LYS A 114 -16.02 -27.06 -11.02
CA LYS A 114 -16.98 -26.58 -12.02
C LYS A 114 -16.45 -26.63 -13.46
N THR A 115 -15.17 -26.88 -13.68
CA THR A 115 -14.65 -27.25 -15.02
C THR A 115 -14.52 -28.75 -15.24
N ALA A 116 -14.65 -29.58 -14.20
CA ALA A 116 -14.55 -31.03 -14.30
C ALA A 116 -15.88 -31.76 -14.59
N LEU A 117 -17.02 -31.05 -14.63
CA LEU A 117 -18.33 -31.64 -14.92
C LEU A 117 -18.58 -31.80 -16.44
N GLY A 118 -17.81 -32.72 -17.03
CA GLY A 118 -18.25 -33.47 -18.18
C GLY A 118 -19.51 -34.27 -17.83
N LYS A 119 -20.68 -33.63 -17.94
CA LYS A 119 -22.02 -34.21 -18.24
C LYS A 119 -23.18 -33.20 -18.21
N SER A 120 -23.03 -31.95 -17.77
CA SER A 120 -24.13 -30.96 -17.88
C SER A 120 -23.70 -29.48 -17.92
N GLY A 121 -22.92 -29.07 -18.93
CA GLY A 121 -23.02 -27.72 -19.49
C GLY A 121 -22.78 -26.47 -18.61
N ILE A 122 -21.86 -26.49 -17.65
CA ILE A 122 -21.47 -25.30 -16.85
C ILE A 122 -19.96 -25.00 -17.00
N GLU A 123 -19.46 -24.77 -18.21
CA GLU A 123 -18.01 -24.52 -18.43
C GLU A 123 -17.59 -23.05 -18.47
N LEU A 124 -18.49 -22.07 -18.33
CA LEU A 124 -18.15 -20.66 -18.58
C LEU A 124 -18.39 -19.72 -17.38
N ASP A 125 -19.07 -20.19 -16.34
CA ASP A 125 -19.58 -19.29 -15.30
C ASP A 125 -18.49 -18.79 -14.36
N ASN A 126 -17.50 -19.62 -13.99
CA ASN A 126 -16.50 -19.24 -13.00
C ASN A 126 -15.53 -18.18 -13.54
N ILE A 127 -14.99 -18.37 -14.74
CA ILE A 127 -14.10 -17.38 -15.39
C ILE A 127 -14.88 -16.11 -15.71
N SER A 128 -16.11 -16.22 -16.18
CA SER A 128 -16.97 -15.05 -16.42
C SER A 128 -17.26 -14.29 -15.11
N THR A 129 -17.51 -15.01 -14.01
CA THR A 129 -17.73 -14.42 -12.69
C THR A 129 -16.45 -13.79 -12.15
N LEU A 130 -15.29 -14.43 -12.29
CA LEU A 130 -13.99 -13.85 -11.93
C LEU A 130 -13.71 -12.57 -12.73
N LYS A 131 -13.93 -12.60 -14.05
CA LYS A 131 -13.85 -11.40 -14.89
C LYS A 131 -14.77 -10.32 -14.36
N SER A 132 -16.05 -10.61 -14.11
CA SER A 132 -17.00 -9.62 -13.61
C SER A 132 -16.63 -9.06 -12.24
N LEU A 133 -16.04 -9.88 -11.37
CA LEU A 133 -15.62 -9.48 -10.02
C LEU A 133 -14.37 -8.60 -10.03
N PHE A 134 -13.40 -8.88 -10.90
CA PHE A 134 -12.08 -8.26 -10.81
C PHE A 134 -11.76 -7.29 -11.96
N THR A 135 -12.39 -7.47 -13.12
CA THR A 135 -12.18 -6.61 -14.30
C THR A 135 -13.24 -5.53 -14.41
N GLY A 136 -12.88 -4.37 -14.95
CA GLY A 136 -13.79 -3.25 -15.16
C GLY A 136 -13.84 -2.25 -14.01
N TYR A 137 -14.29 -1.03 -14.33
CA TYR A 137 -14.42 0.06 -13.37
C TYR A 137 -15.61 -0.19 -12.43
N GLY A 138 -15.38 -0.07 -11.13
CA GLY A 138 -16.40 -0.33 -10.10
C GLY A 138 -16.56 -1.80 -9.73
N SER A 139 -15.80 -2.70 -10.36
CA SER A 139 -15.70 -4.10 -9.94
C SER A 139 -15.13 -4.21 -8.53
N PHE A 140 -15.41 -5.33 -7.85
CA PHE A 140 -14.87 -5.61 -6.53
C PHE A 140 -13.34 -5.47 -6.49
N GLY A 141 -12.64 -6.07 -7.47
CA GLY A 141 -11.18 -5.97 -7.59
C GLY A 141 -10.71 -4.52 -7.77
N SER A 142 -11.39 -3.72 -8.60
CA SER A 142 -11.05 -2.31 -8.80
C SER A 142 -11.26 -1.47 -7.53
N GLN A 143 -12.32 -1.75 -6.76
CA GLN A 143 -12.60 -1.04 -5.51
C GLN A 143 -11.56 -1.39 -4.44
N ILE A 144 -11.20 -2.68 -4.33
CA ILE A 144 -10.14 -3.14 -3.42
C ILE A 144 -8.80 -2.52 -3.81
N SER A 145 -8.42 -2.54 -5.09
CA SER A 145 -7.17 -1.93 -5.57
C SER A 145 -7.09 -0.43 -5.25
N GLN A 146 -8.16 0.33 -5.54
CA GLN A 146 -8.23 1.75 -5.25
C GLN A 146 -8.10 2.03 -3.74
N LYS A 147 -8.78 1.25 -2.91
CA LYS A 147 -8.69 1.37 -1.46
C LYS A 147 -7.30 1.03 -0.94
N ALA A 148 -6.71 -0.06 -1.42
CA ALA A 148 -5.37 -0.49 -1.06
C ALA A 148 -4.33 0.58 -1.44
N SER A 149 -4.46 1.19 -2.62
CA SER A 149 -3.66 2.35 -3.05
C SER A 149 -3.80 3.55 -2.09
N ALA A 150 -5.02 3.85 -1.64
CA ALA A 150 -5.28 4.92 -0.68
C ALA A 150 -4.67 4.62 0.70
N ILE A 151 -4.78 3.38 1.18
CA ILE A 151 -4.17 2.92 2.44
C ILE A 151 -2.65 3.04 2.35
N SER A 152 -2.04 2.54 1.27
CA SER A 152 -0.60 2.63 1.05
C SER A 152 -0.13 4.09 1.04
N SER A 153 -0.83 4.96 0.32
CA SER A 153 -0.52 6.39 0.24
C SER A 153 -0.64 7.08 1.62
N ALA A 154 -1.66 6.78 2.40
CA ALA A 154 -1.81 7.30 3.76
C ALA A 154 -0.71 6.78 4.69
N ALA A 155 -0.35 5.51 4.59
CA ALA A 155 0.74 4.89 5.35
C ALA A 155 2.13 5.40 4.91
N ALA A 156 2.28 5.83 3.66
CA ALA A 156 3.48 6.50 3.17
C ALA A 156 3.60 7.92 3.75
N ARG A 157 2.48 8.65 3.80
CA ARG A 157 2.43 10.00 4.36
C ARG A 157 2.71 10.00 5.86
N THR A 158 2.18 9.06 6.64
CA THR A 158 2.50 8.99 8.08
C THR A 158 4.00 8.83 8.36
N LYS A 159 4.75 8.07 7.54
CA LYS A 159 6.22 8.01 7.65
C LYS A 159 6.96 9.30 7.27
N GLY A 160 6.32 10.21 6.55
CA GLY A 160 6.88 11.51 6.14
C GLY A 160 6.30 12.73 6.88
N VAL A 161 5.16 12.58 7.54
CA VAL A 161 4.43 13.67 8.25
C VAL A 161 4.88 13.80 9.71
N ASP A 162 5.63 12.82 10.26
CA ASP A 162 6.47 13.05 11.45
C ASP A 162 7.52 14.16 11.26
N LYS A 163 7.65 14.67 10.03
CA LYS A 163 8.69 15.59 9.61
C LYS A 163 8.21 16.89 8.94
N THR A 164 6.92 17.20 8.94
CA THR A 164 6.46 18.52 8.48
C THR A 164 6.27 19.49 9.63
N TYR A 165 5.56 19.10 10.69
CA TYR A 165 5.34 19.96 11.85
C TYR A 165 5.64 19.19 13.15
N ASN A 166 6.44 19.77 14.03
CA ASN A 166 6.60 19.24 15.37
C ASN A 166 5.36 19.55 16.24
N LYS A 167 5.31 18.98 17.44
CA LYS A 167 4.20 19.13 18.41
C LYS A 167 3.91 20.60 18.80
N ASN A 168 4.82 21.53 18.48
CA ASN A 168 4.69 22.97 18.73
C ASN A 168 4.28 23.76 17.48
N GLY A 169 3.90 23.09 16.38
CA GLY A 169 3.46 23.74 15.15
C GLY A 169 4.58 24.37 14.33
N THR A 170 5.86 24.07 14.61
CA THR A 170 6.99 24.56 13.80
C THR A 170 7.45 23.50 12.80
N TYR A 171 8.08 23.93 11.70
CA TYR A 171 8.57 23.03 10.67
C TYR A 171 9.60 22.04 11.23
N SER A 172 9.52 20.76 10.86
CA SER A 172 10.49 19.79 11.38
C SER A 172 11.89 20.00 10.82
N ASP A 173 12.89 19.57 11.60
CA ASP A 173 14.31 19.68 11.31
C ASP A 173 14.72 19.21 9.93
N THR A 174 14.05 18.22 9.32
CA THR A 174 14.40 17.79 7.96
C THR A 174 13.95 18.77 6.89
N ILE A 175 12.81 19.42 7.09
CA ILE A 175 12.35 20.50 6.19
C ILE A 175 13.18 21.75 6.43
N SER A 176 13.45 22.08 7.70
CA SER A 176 14.34 23.18 8.06
C SER A 176 15.73 23.00 7.45
N LYS A 177 16.31 21.79 7.49
CA LYS A 177 17.60 21.49 6.84
C LYS A 177 17.55 21.58 5.31
N LEU A 178 16.44 21.21 4.68
CA LEU A 178 16.29 21.32 3.22
C LEU A 178 16.21 22.80 2.79
N PHE A 179 15.47 23.63 3.54
CA PHE A 179 15.44 25.07 3.31
C PHE A 179 16.76 25.74 3.68
N GLN A 180 17.43 25.29 4.75
CA GLN A 180 18.76 25.77 5.13
C GLN A 180 19.77 25.46 4.02
N SER A 181 19.75 24.25 3.44
CA SER A 181 20.66 23.89 2.35
C SER A 181 20.38 24.66 1.05
N THR A 182 19.11 24.96 0.75
CA THR A 182 18.77 25.78 -0.43
C THR A 182 19.07 27.27 -0.19
N ILE A 183 19.01 27.74 1.06
CA ILE A 183 19.51 29.07 1.41
C ILE A 183 21.03 29.09 1.30
N ASP A 184 21.76 28.17 1.93
CA ASP A 184 23.22 28.07 1.87
C ASP A 184 23.77 27.93 0.45
N GLU A 185 23.08 27.20 -0.46
CA GLU A 185 23.44 27.17 -1.89
C GLU A 185 23.23 28.51 -2.61
N ARG A 186 22.21 29.30 -2.21
CA ARG A 186 21.97 30.63 -2.79
C ARG A 186 22.82 31.75 -2.17
N VAL A 187 23.29 31.60 -0.93
CA VAL A 187 24.24 32.53 -0.29
C VAL A 187 25.70 32.11 -0.40
N GLY A 188 25.98 30.95 -1.02
CA GLY A 188 27.31 30.43 -1.28
C GLY A 188 28.09 31.16 -2.38
N SER A 189 28.39 32.44 -2.17
CA SER A 189 29.65 33.10 -2.57
C SER A 189 29.65 34.57 -2.16
N LYS A 190 29.76 34.83 -0.85
CA LYS A 190 30.57 35.95 -0.35
C LYS A 190 30.95 35.73 1.11
N ASP A 191 32.26 35.61 1.27
CA ASP A 191 33.05 35.90 2.46
C ASP A 191 33.00 34.89 3.61
N LYS A 192 33.93 33.94 3.50
CA LYS A 192 34.68 33.40 4.64
C LYS A 192 35.26 34.58 5.43
N ASP A 193 34.94 34.66 6.72
CA ASP A 193 35.69 35.31 7.82
C ASP A 193 34.76 36.08 8.77
N LYS A 194 33.91 35.38 9.52
CA LYS A 194 33.41 35.88 10.82
C LYS A 194 33.16 34.75 11.82
N ASP A 195 34.15 33.88 11.98
CA ASP A 195 34.31 33.14 13.25
C ASP A 195 35.29 33.92 14.13
N LYS A 196 34.72 34.66 15.08
CA LYS A 196 35.26 35.08 16.39
C LYS A 196 34.42 36.24 16.88
N VAL A 197 33.55 36.02 17.86
CA VAL A 197 33.52 36.71 19.18
C VAL A 197 32.43 36.01 20.00
N THR A 198 32.75 34.82 20.49
CA THR A 198 32.26 34.40 21.80
C THR A 198 33.40 34.72 22.75
N ASP A 199 33.40 35.90 23.37
CA ASP A 199 34.20 36.05 24.58
C ASP A 199 33.55 37.03 25.54
N LYS A 200 33.40 36.50 26.76
CA LYS A 200 32.86 37.08 27.99
C LYS A 200 33.54 38.40 28.42
N SER A 201 34.58 38.82 27.69
CA SER A 201 35.44 39.98 27.91
C SER A 201 34.73 41.33 27.76
N TYR A 202 33.77 41.46 26.84
CA TYR A 202 33.18 42.77 26.53
C TYR A 202 32.28 43.31 27.67
N TRP A 203 31.57 42.42 28.37
CA TRP A 203 30.74 42.81 29.52
C TRP A 203 31.56 43.03 30.80
N GLU A 204 32.67 42.31 30.96
CA GLU A 204 33.59 42.50 32.10
C GLU A 204 34.39 43.81 32.00
N GLN A 205 34.73 44.27 30.78
CA GLN A 205 35.36 45.58 30.57
C GLN A 205 34.40 46.74 30.86
N LYS A 206 33.13 46.65 30.41
CA LYS A 206 32.13 47.69 30.67
C LYS A 206 31.78 47.85 32.15
N LEU A 207 31.69 46.74 32.90
CA LEU A 207 31.42 46.76 34.35
C LEU A 207 32.57 47.34 35.18
N LYS A 208 33.80 47.35 34.65
CA LYS A 208 34.97 47.97 35.28
C LYS A 208 35.01 49.48 35.02
N GLU A 209 34.72 49.92 33.81
CA GLU A 209 34.63 51.35 33.46
C GLU A 209 33.47 52.09 34.13
N GLU A 210 32.36 51.40 34.43
CA GLU A 210 31.24 52.00 35.19
C GLU A 210 31.54 52.09 36.69
N LYS A 211 32.30 51.16 37.27
CA LYS A 211 32.69 51.21 38.69
C LYS A 211 33.75 52.27 39.01
N ASP A 212 34.61 52.61 38.05
CA ASP A 212 35.63 53.64 38.26
C ASP A 212 35.08 55.08 38.09
N LYS A 213 33.91 55.25 37.44
CA LYS A 213 33.25 56.57 37.30
C LYS A 213 32.47 57.05 38.53
N ASP A 214 32.14 56.15 39.46
CA ASP A 214 31.44 56.51 40.70
C ASP A 214 32.41 56.81 41.87
N LYS A 215 33.72 56.62 41.70
CA LYS A 215 34.73 56.93 42.73
C LYS A 215 35.29 58.36 42.69
N ASP A 216 35.11 59.07 41.58
CA ASP A 216 35.62 60.45 41.38
C ASP A 216 34.56 61.55 41.62
N LYS A 217 33.44 61.23 42.31
CA LYS A 217 32.39 62.22 42.63
C LYS A 217 32.15 62.44 44.13
N ASN A 218 32.96 61.85 45.00
CA ASN A 218 32.98 62.15 46.44
C ASN A 218 34.41 62.46 46.88
N ASP A 219 34.91 63.64 46.50
CA ASP A 219 35.82 64.49 47.28
C ASP A 219 35.55 65.96 46.91
#